data_AF-A0A2D6FM38-F1
#
_entry.id   AF-A0A2D6FM38-F1
#
_cell.length_a   1.000
_cell.length_b   1.000
_cell.length_c   1.000
_cell.angle_alpha   90.00
_cell.angle_beta   90.00
_cell.angle_gamma   90.00
#
_symmetry.space_group_name_H-M   'P 1'
#
loop_
_entity.id
_entity.type
_entity.pdbx_description
1 polymer ?
#
loop_
_entity_poly.entity_id
_entity_poly.type
_entity_poly.pdbx_seq_one_letter_code
_entity_poly.pdbx_strand_id
1 'polypeptide(L)'
;MENEKIVKPVKLMLPAHWDAFEELGHFKRDEKSNGSDSFAAPHNMIFEFMVMLEKFRKEANRPVSIHCTYDKEGHSPKSMHKKTACAAADGHVSGFSLLDECRILVAMGFDGVGAYPYSWASRGFHMDMRSIYGKPKVCWIEDEFKTGKYIYYTDPNEFLLKLGEVESAKEKY
;
A
#
# COMPACT_ATOMS: atom_id res chain seq x y z
N MET A 1 31.76 4.18 11.88
CA MET A 1 31.49 4.71 10.54
C MET A 1 30.65 3.67 9.83
N GLU A 2 29.33 3.86 9.78
CA GLU A 2 28.44 2.96 9.07
C GLU A 2 28.59 3.20 7.57
N ASN A 3 28.85 2.13 6.82
CA ASN A 3 28.90 2.16 5.37
C ASN A 3 27.50 2.51 4.85
N GLU A 4 27.33 3.73 4.31
CA GLU A 4 26.17 4.06 3.49
C GLU A 4 26.15 3.09 2.31
N LYS A 5 25.26 2.08 2.39
CA LYS A 5 24.96 1.23 1.24
C LYS A 5 24.44 2.15 0.14
N ILE A 6 25.19 2.24 -0.94
CA ILE A 6 24.78 2.90 -2.17
C ILE A 6 23.46 2.27 -2.61
N VAL A 7 22.36 2.98 -2.36
CA VAL A 7 21.03 2.61 -2.83
C VAL A 7 21.08 2.70 -4.35
N LYS A 8 20.83 1.58 -5.05
CA LYS A 8 20.75 1.59 -6.51
C LYS A 8 19.77 2.68 -6.95
N PRO A 9 20.09 3.50 -7.97
CA PRO A 9 19.18 4.53 -8.41
C PRO A 9 17.84 3.89 -8.80
N VAL A 10 16.77 4.31 -8.12
CA VAL A 10 15.39 3.92 -8.44
C VAL A 10 15.10 4.49 -9.82
N LYS A 11 14.80 3.63 -10.80
CA LYS A 11 14.41 4.07 -12.12
C LYS A 11 13.03 4.71 -12.01
N LEU A 12 12.97 6.03 -12.10
CA LEU A 12 11.71 6.74 -12.30
C LEU A 12 11.03 6.21 -13.57
N MET A 13 9.71 6.29 -13.60
CA MET A 13 8.96 6.04 -14.83
C MET A 13 9.36 7.12 -15.85
N LEU A 14 10.23 6.75 -16.79
CA LEU A 14 10.61 7.62 -17.89
C LEU A 14 9.50 7.60 -18.94
N PRO A 15 9.41 8.62 -19.82
CA PRO A 15 8.41 8.62 -20.89
C PRO A 15 8.41 7.36 -21.77
N ALA A 16 9.55 6.68 -21.91
CA ALA A 16 9.66 5.42 -22.64
C ALA A 16 8.99 4.21 -21.95
N HIS A 17 8.56 4.34 -20.68
CA HIS A 17 7.83 3.29 -19.97
C HIS A 17 6.30 3.45 -20.09
N TRP A 18 5.80 4.48 -20.78
CA TRP A 18 4.37 4.68 -20.99
C TRP A 18 3.75 3.57 -21.85
N ASP A 19 4.46 3.05 -22.83
CA ASP A 19 3.95 1.92 -23.63
C ASP A 19 3.74 0.68 -22.74
N ALA A 20 4.66 0.43 -21.79
CA ALA A 20 4.51 -0.63 -20.80
C ALA A 20 3.44 -0.35 -19.73
N PHE A 21 3.09 0.93 -19.52
CA PHE A 21 1.97 1.31 -18.66
C PHE A 21 0.64 0.93 -19.30
N GLU A 22 0.47 1.11 -20.61
CA GLU A 22 -0.75 0.71 -21.34
C GLU A 22 -0.95 -0.82 -21.36
N GLU A 23 0.10 -1.60 -21.13
CA GLU A 23 0.00 -3.06 -20.94
C GLU A 23 -0.56 -3.46 -19.57
N LEU A 24 -0.62 -2.53 -18.61
CA LEU A 24 -1.24 -2.77 -17.30
C LEU A 24 -2.76 -2.67 -17.44
N GLY A 25 -3.42 -3.84 -17.56
CA GLY A 25 -4.84 -3.93 -17.88
C GLY A 25 -5.81 -3.19 -16.93
N HIS A 26 -5.36 -2.87 -15.71
CA HIS A 26 -6.15 -2.20 -14.67
C HIS A 26 -5.73 -0.76 -14.35
N PHE A 27 -4.80 -0.17 -15.12
CA PHE A 27 -4.44 1.23 -14.96
C PHE A 27 -4.65 1.94 -16.29
N LYS A 28 -5.90 2.25 -16.60
CA LYS A 28 -6.21 2.97 -17.83
C LYS A 28 -6.02 4.47 -17.66
N ARG A 29 -5.68 5.13 -18.75
CA ARG A 29 -5.44 6.58 -18.76
C ARG A 29 -6.68 7.40 -18.36
N ASP A 30 -7.88 6.88 -18.62
CA ASP A 30 -9.18 7.50 -18.38
C ASP A 30 -9.77 7.24 -16.99
N GLU A 31 -9.20 6.31 -16.22
CA GLU A 31 -9.49 6.16 -14.77
C GLU A 31 -9.00 7.37 -13.94
N LYS A 32 -8.38 8.36 -14.59
CA LYS A 32 -7.87 9.60 -13.99
C LYS A 32 -8.85 10.76 -13.89
N SER A 33 -10.13 10.61 -14.28
CA SER A 33 -10.94 11.82 -14.49
C SER A 33 -12.44 11.63 -14.39
N ASN A 34 -12.97 11.16 -13.24
CA ASN A 34 -14.42 11.21 -12.97
C ASN A 34 -14.76 11.52 -11.50
N GLY A 35 -14.01 12.42 -10.85
CA GLY A 35 -14.52 13.15 -9.68
C GLY A 35 -14.57 12.42 -8.33
N SER A 36 -13.92 11.26 -8.21
CA SER A 36 -13.47 10.76 -6.90
C SER A 36 -11.97 10.48 -6.95
N ASP A 37 -11.19 11.35 -6.32
CA ASP A 37 -9.72 11.47 -6.37
C ASP A 37 -8.96 10.29 -5.74
N SER A 38 -9.18 9.06 -6.19
CA SER A 38 -8.61 7.88 -5.53
C SER A 38 -7.32 7.33 -6.19
N PHE A 39 -7.04 7.79 -7.42
CA PHE A 39 -5.83 7.45 -8.17
C PHE A 39 -5.20 8.69 -8.83
N ALA A 40 -5.11 9.78 -8.07
CA ALA A 40 -4.51 11.02 -8.53
C ALA A 40 -2.99 10.82 -8.75
N ALA A 41 -2.55 10.98 -9.99
CA ALA A 41 -1.13 11.03 -10.37
C ALA A 41 -0.30 9.71 -10.32
N PRO A 42 -0.69 8.64 -11.04
CA PRO A 42 0.19 7.47 -11.20
C PRO A 42 1.49 7.75 -11.94
N HIS A 43 1.61 8.88 -12.63
CA HIS A 43 2.89 9.34 -13.19
C HIS A 43 3.93 9.64 -12.09
N ASN A 44 3.49 9.85 -10.85
CA ASN A 44 4.38 10.02 -9.71
C ASN A 44 4.78 8.69 -9.08
N MET A 45 4.20 7.56 -9.49
CA MET A 45 4.54 6.24 -8.96
C MET A 45 5.75 5.64 -9.69
N ILE A 46 6.49 4.77 -9.00
CA ILE A 46 7.51 3.95 -9.66
C ILE A 46 6.85 2.81 -10.44
N PHE A 47 7.45 2.47 -11.58
CA PHE A 47 6.91 1.44 -12.46
C PHE A 47 6.87 0.06 -11.79
N GLU A 48 7.91 -0.29 -11.02
CA GLU A 48 7.99 -1.56 -10.30
C GLU A 48 6.84 -1.74 -9.30
N PHE A 49 6.43 -0.66 -8.64
CA PHE A 49 5.29 -0.68 -7.71
C PHE A 49 3.98 -0.85 -8.47
N MET A 50 3.81 -0.19 -9.62
CA MET A 50 2.64 -0.40 -10.48
C MET A 50 2.50 -1.84 -10.97
N VAL A 51 3.61 -2.47 -11.37
CA VAL A 51 3.64 -3.90 -11.73
C VAL A 51 3.24 -4.77 -10.53
N MET A 52 3.70 -4.44 -9.32
CA MET A 52 3.29 -5.15 -8.10
C MET A 52 1.80 -4.98 -7.80
N LEU A 53 1.22 -3.79 -8.02
CA LEU A 53 -0.21 -3.57 -7.86
C LEU A 53 -1.05 -4.39 -8.86
N GLU A 54 -0.62 -4.47 -10.11
CA GLU A 54 -1.26 -5.32 -11.13
C GLU A 54 -1.22 -6.79 -10.73
N LYS A 55 -0.07 -7.27 -10.22
CA LYS A 55 0.04 -8.64 -9.68
C LYS A 55 -0.87 -8.84 -8.48
N PHE A 56 -1.00 -7.85 -7.60
CA PHE A 56 -1.87 -7.92 -6.43
C PHE A 56 -3.34 -8.04 -6.84
N ARG A 57 -3.79 -7.26 -7.84
CA ARG A 57 -5.15 -7.38 -8.39
C ARG A 57 -5.42 -8.77 -8.94
N LYS A 58 -4.46 -9.35 -9.66
CA LYS A 58 -4.55 -10.72 -10.20
C LYS A 58 -4.61 -11.76 -9.08
N GLU A 59 -3.75 -11.65 -8.08
CA GLU A 59 -3.69 -12.56 -6.93
C GLU A 59 -4.97 -12.48 -6.08
N ALA A 60 -5.46 -11.27 -5.83
CA ALA A 60 -6.70 -11.06 -5.09
C ALA A 60 -7.91 -11.64 -5.82
N ASN A 61 -7.88 -11.68 -7.17
CA ASN A 61 -8.96 -12.18 -8.02
C ASN A 61 -10.35 -11.63 -7.62
N ARG A 62 -10.37 -10.35 -7.22
CA ARG A 62 -11.52 -9.60 -6.72
C ARG A 62 -11.37 -8.12 -7.09
N PRO A 63 -12.46 -7.33 -7.09
CA PRO A 63 -12.36 -5.89 -7.28
C PRO A 63 -11.49 -5.24 -6.19
N VAL A 64 -10.37 -4.65 -6.59
CA VAL A 64 -9.49 -3.85 -5.72
C VAL A 64 -9.75 -2.37 -5.96
N SER A 65 -10.07 -1.65 -4.90
CA SER A 65 -10.25 -0.19 -4.91
C SER A 65 -9.03 0.45 -4.29
N ILE A 66 -8.33 1.28 -5.07
CA ILE A 66 -7.22 2.09 -4.57
C ILE A 66 -7.79 3.47 -4.23
N HIS A 67 -7.57 3.88 -2.98
CA HIS A 67 -8.07 5.11 -2.36
C HIS A 67 -7.06 6.24 -2.41
N CYS A 68 -5.78 5.92 -2.28
CA CYS A 68 -4.71 6.92 -2.35
C CYS A 68 -3.42 6.28 -2.87
N THR A 69 -2.64 7.07 -3.61
CA THR A 69 -1.28 6.70 -4.02
C THR A 69 -0.31 7.84 -3.73
N TYR A 70 -0.14 8.80 -4.63
CA TYR A 70 0.67 9.98 -4.38
C TYR A 70 -0.17 11.10 -3.75
N ASP A 71 0.14 11.47 -2.51
CA ASP A 71 -0.48 12.60 -1.84
C ASP A 71 0.56 13.33 -0.96
N LYS A 72 0.57 14.67 -1.06
CA LYS A 72 1.49 15.55 -0.32
C LYS A 72 0.95 15.91 1.05
N GLU A 73 -0.37 15.86 1.24
CA GLU A 73 -1.08 16.27 2.44
C GLU A 73 -1.58 15.05 3.22
N GLY A 74 -2.18 15.25 4.40
CA GLY A 74 -2.79 14.16 5.19
C GLY A 74 -1.85 13.08 5.77
N HIS A 75 -0.57 13.05 5.38
CA HIS A 75 0.36 11.98 5.73
C HIS A 75 1.54 12.41 6.60
N SER A 76 2.11 11.45 7.33
CA SER A 76 3.32 11.68 8.14
C SER A 76 4.50 12.20 7.30
N PRO A 77 5.43 12.99 7.87
CA PRO A 77 6.58 13.51 7.13
C PRO A 77 7.45 12.44 6.46
N LYS A 78 7.43 11.20 6.99
CA LYS A 78 8.21 10.06 6.50
C LYS A 78 7.39 9.11 5.59
N SER A 79 6.15 9.46 5.27
CA SER A 79 5.24 8.65 4.45
C SER A 79 5.81 8.36 3.06
N MET A 80 5.52 7.16 2.56
CA MET A 80 5.87 6.77 1.19
C MET A 80 4.93 7.42 0.15
N HIS A 81 3.73 7.84 0.54
CA HIS A 81 2.78 8.57 -0.32
C HIS A 81 3.32 9.94 -0.78
N LYS A 82 4.15 10.59 0.04
CA LYS A 82 4.67 11.96 -0.23
C LYS A 82 5.86 11.98 -1.18
N LYS A 83 6.47 10.83 -1.47
CA LYS A 83 7.69 10.77 -2.26
C LYS A 83 7.39 10.94 -3.74
N THR A 84 8.12 11.82 -4.42
CA THR A 84 8.26 11.70 -5.88
C THR A 84 8.97 10.37 -6.13
N ALA A 85 8.50 9.58 -7.10
CA ALA A 85 8.70 8.13 -7.11
C ALA A 85 7.86 7.42 -6.01
N CYS A 86 6.59 7.73 -5.89
CA CYS A 86 5.67 7.09 -4.95
C CYS A 86 5.71 5.57 -5.12
N ALA A 87 5.84 4.87 -4.00
CA ALA A 87 5.88 3.42 -3.95
C ALA A 87 4.93 2.91 -2.87
N ALA A 88 3.79 3.59 -2.70
CA ALA A 88 2.77 3.28 -1.72
C ALA A 88 1.37 3.42 -2.29
N ALA A 89 0.46 2.63 -1.76
CA ALA A 89 -0.95 2.68 -2.06
C ALA A 89 -1.77 2.27 -0.84
N ASP A 90 -2.92 2.90 -0.76
CA ASP A 90 -3.92 2.77 0.28
C ASP A 90 -5.19 2.27 -0.41
N GLY A 91 -5.86 1.24 0.10
CA GLY A 91 -6.97 0.61 -0.63
C GLY A 91 -7.74 -0.45 0.16
N HIS A 92 -8.63 -1.16 -0.54
CA HIS A 92 -9.34 -2.34 -0.03
C HIS A 92 -9.71 -3.29 -1.17
N VAL A 93 -10.07 -4.53 -0.82
CA VAL A 93 -10.51 -5.59 -1.73
C VAL A 93 -11.95 -5.98 -1.41
N SER A 94 -12.84 -5.83 -2.39
CA SER A 94 -14.25 -6.15 -2.19
C SER A 94 -14.47 -7.63 -1.86
N GLY A 95 -15.11 -7.89 -0.73
CA GLY A 95 -15.47 -9.24 -0.28
C GLY A 95 -14.39 -9.97 0.50
N PHE A 96 -13.27 -9.33 0.84
CA PHE A 96 -12.27 -9.88 1.75
C PHE A 96 -12.39 -9.32 3.16
N SER A 97 -11.95 -10.12 4.14
CA SER A 97 -11.61 -9.62 5.46
C SER A 97 -10.30 -8.85 5.40
N LEU A 98 -10.05 -7.94 6.36
CA LEU A 98 -8.79 -7.19 6.39
C LEU A 98 -7.60 -8.14 6.63
N LEU A 99 -7.80 -9.21 7.38
CA LEU A 99 -6.81 -10.27 7.56
C LEU A 99 -6.44 -10.95 6.24
N ASP A 100 -7.42 -11.29 5.40
CA ASP A 100 -7.15 -11.94 4.11
C ASP A 100 -6.44 -11.00 3.13
N GLU A 101 -6.82 -9.71 3.11
CA GLU A 101 -6.09 -8.68 2.36
C GLU A 101 -4.62 -8.64 2.79
N CYS A 102 -4.38 -8.49 4.09
CA CYS A 102 -3.03 -8.39 4.64
C CYS A 102 -2.20 -9.67 4.45
N ARG A 103 -2.82 -10.86 4.50
CA ARG A 103 -2.14 -12.14 4.19
C ARG A 103 -1.57 -12.15 2.78
N ILE A 104 -2.36 -11.72 1.80
CA ILE A 104 -1.91 -11.65 0.40
C ILE A 104 -0.76 -10.65 0.26
N LEU A 105 -0.90 -9.44 0.85
CA LEU A 105 0.14 -8.41 0.76
C LEU A 105 1.47 -8.87 1.38
N VAL A 106 1.41 -9.52 2.55
CA VAL A 106 2.58 -10.11 3.20
C VAL A 106 3.21 -11.20 2.32
N ALA A 107 2.40 -12.13 1.79
CA ALA A 107 2.87 -13.24 0.95
C ALA A 107 3.50 -12.73 -0.36
N MET A 108 2.98 -11.65 -0.92
CA MET A 108 3.53 -10.98 -2.10
C MET A 108 4.85 -10.23 -1.83
N GLY A 109 5.24 -10.06 -0.57
CA GLY A 109 6.52 -9.51 -0.19
C GLY A 109 6.59 -7.98 -0.20
N PHE A 110 5.45 -7.27 -0.06
CA PHE A 110 5.46 -5.84 0.21
C PHE A 110 6.28 -5.53 1.48
N ASP A 111 6.97 -4.39 1.49
CA ASP A 111 7.89 -4.05 2.57
C ASP A 111 7.19 -3.36 3.73
N GLY A 112 6.18 -2.55 3.43
CA GLY A 112 5.30 -1.92 4.42
C GLY A 112 3.88 -2.42 4.24
N VAL A 113 3.31 -3.05 5.26
CA VAL A 113 1.90 -3.47 5.27
C VAL A 113 1.19 -2.89 6.48
N GLY A 114 0.20 -2.03 6.25
CA GLY A 114 -0.61 -1.42 7.29
C GLY A 114 -2.05 -1.94 7.24
N ALA A 115 -2.66 -2.12 8.41
CA ALA A 115 -4.07 -2.43 8.55
C ALA A 115 -4.79 -1.26 9.23
N TYR A 116 -5.90 -0.79 8.64
CA TYR A 116 -6.74 0.29 9.15
C TYR A 116 -8.14 -0.22 9.53
N PRO A 117 -8.25 -0.98 10.63
CA PRO A 117 -9.54 -1.53 11.05
C PRO A 117 -10.54 -0.46 11.51
N TYR A 118 -10.14 0.76 11.89
CA TYR A 118 -11.02 1.71 12.62
C TYR A 118 -11.26 3.07 11.94
N SER A 119 -10.22 3.68 11.35
CA SER A 119 -10.27 5.06 10.84
C SER A 119 -11.05 5.23 9.56
N TRP A 120 -11.12 4.22 8.69
CA TRP A 120 -11.75 4.35 7.38
C TRP A 120 -13.21 3.87 7.39
N ALA A 121 -14.05 4.57 6.62
CA ALA A 121 -15.46 4.20 6.41
C ALA A 121 -15.59 2.79 5.79
N SER A 122 -14.61 2.39 4.99
CA SER A 122 -14.40 1.00 4.57
C SER A 122 -13.06 0.55 5.14
N ARG A 123 -13.04 -0.57 5.86
CA ARG A 123 -11.77 -1.20 6.31
C ARG A 123 -10.82 -1.25 5.12
N GLY A 124 -9.57 -0.92 5.36
CA GLY A 124 -8.60 -0.88 4.30
C GLY A 124 -7.20 -1.13 4.80
N PHE A 125 -6.30 -1.18 3.84
CA PHE A 125 -4.91 -1.52 4.05
C PHE A 125 -4.01 -0.47 3.42
N HIS A 126 -2.76 -0.50 3.86
CA HIS A 126 -1.63 0.17 3.24
C HIS A 126 -0.66 -0.86 2.69
N MET A 127 -0.09 -0.60 1.53
CA MET A 127 1.02 -1.35 0.96
C MET A 127 2.11 -0.41 0.44
N ASP A 128 3.38 -0.71 0.70
CA ASP A 128 4.50 0.01 0.08
C ASP A 128 5.76 -0.84 -0.17
N MET A 129 6.64 -0.32 -1.02
CA MET A 129 7.99 -0.87 -1.30
C MET A 129 9.09 0.00 -0.68
N ARG A 130 9.03 0.29 0.62
CA ARG A 130 9.98 1.18 1.30
C ARG A 130 11.46 0.72 1.26
N SER A 131 11.76 -0.55 0.98
CA SER A 131 13.14 -1.05 0.97
C SER A 131 13.98 -0.46 -0.17
N ILE A 132 13.34 -0.05 -1.28
CA ILE A 132 14.01 0.66 -2.39
C ILE A 132 14.58 2.02 -1.93
N TYR A 133 14.10 2.53 -0.79
CA TYR A 133 14.59 3.75 -0.14
C TYR A 133 15.49 3.45 1.06
N GLY A 134 15.98 2.23 1.20
CA GLY A 134 16.79 1.80 2.35
C GLY A 134 16.03 1.76 3.67
N LYS A 135 14.69 1.79 3.66
CA LYS A 135 13.89 1.70 4.90
C LYS A 135 13.63 0.23 5.26
N PRO A 136 13.58 -0.10 6.56
CA PRO A 136 13.31 -1.47 7.01
C PRO A 136 11.88 -1.87 6.70
N LYS A 137 11.65 -3.17 6.49
CA LYS A 137 10.30 -3.74 6.40
C LYS A 137 9.58 -3.59 7.75
N VAL A 138 8.27 -3.38 7.71
CA VAL A 138 7.45 -3.27 8.92
C VAL A 138 5.99 -3.47 8.59
N CYS A 139 5.27 -4.09 9.53
CA CYS A 139 3.82 -4.14 9.49
C CYS A 139 3.24 -3.30 10.63
N TRP A 140 2.01 -2.80 10.51
CA TRP A 140 1.36 -2.09 11.61
C TRP A 140 -0.16 -2.22 11.58
N ILE A 141 -0.76 -2.08 12.76
CA ILE A 141 -2.21 -2.02 12.93
C ILE A 141 -2.54 -0.67 13.57
N GLU A 142 -3.55 0.01 13.04
CA GLU A 142 -4.14 1.19 13.67
C GLU A 142 -4.69 0.85 15.06
N ASP A 143 -4.38 1.69 16.04
CA ASP A 143 -4.91 1.58 17.41
C ASP A 143 -6.42 1.83 17.47
N GLU A 144 -7.12 1.09 18.33
CA GLU A 144 -8.59 1.06 18.43
C GLU A 144 -9.22 2.39 18.85
N PHE A 145 -8.44 3.22 19.54
CA PHE A 145 -8.89 4.50 20.05
C PHE A 145 -8.86 5.64 19.02
N LYS A 146 -8.55 5.34 17.74
CA LYS A 146 -8.40 6.34 16.66
C LYS A 146 -7.50 7.51 17.04
N THR A 147 -6.50 7.24 17.88
CA THR A 147 -5.59 8.26 18.42
C THR A 147 -4.56 8.73 17.39
N GLY A 148 -4.60 8.20 16.16
CA GLY A 148 -3.53 8.31 15.18
C GLY A 148 -2.28 7.51 15.57
N LYS A 149 -2.38 6.63 16.57
CA LYS A 149 -1.32 5.72 16.98
C LYS A 149 -1.41 4.41 16.21
N TYR A 150 -0.25 3.78 16.05
CA TYR A 150 -0.09 2.52 15.35
C TYR A 150 0.77 1.58 16.21
N ILE A 151 0.40 0.30 16.24
CA ILE A 151 1.20 -0.76 16.83
C ILE A 151 2.02 -1.39 15.70
N TYR A 152 3.35 -1.41 15.85
CA TYR A 152 4.28 -1.85 14.82
C TYR A 152 4.82 -3.25 15.11
N TYR A 153 5.03 -4.02 14.05
CA TYR A 153 5.50 -5.40 14.07
C TYR A 153 6.66 -5.56 13.09
N THR A 154 7.73 -6.22 13.54
CA THR A 154 8.85 -6.61 12.67
C THR A 154 8.67 -8.02 12.11
N ASP A 155 7.90 -8.87 12.78
CA ASP A 155 7.51 -10.19 12.29
C ASP A 155 6.11 -10.13 11.64
N PRO A 156 5.99 -10.42 10.32
CA PRO A 156 4.70 -10.45 9.66
C PRO A 156 3.74 -11.52 10.22
N ASN A 157 4.22 -12.61 10.81
CA ASN A 157 3.34 -13.62 11.41
C ASN A 157 2.68 -13.09 12.69
N GLU A 158 3.43 -12.37 13.53
CA GLU A 158 2.90 -11.70 14.72
C GLU A 158 1.84 -10.65 14.34
N PHE A 159 2.12 -9.87 13.30
CA PHE A 159 1.17 -8.93 12.73
C PHE A 159 -0.14 -9.60 12.29
N LEU A 160 -0.06 -10.67 11.51
CA LEU A 160 -1.24 -11.38 11.02
C LEU A 160 -2.03 -12.05 12.16
N LEU A 161 -1.33 -12.63 13.14
CA LEU A 161 -1.96 -13.18 14.34
C LEU A 161 -2.74 -12.10 15.08
N LYS A 162 -2.11 -10.94 15.33
CA LYS A 162 -2.73 -9.86 16.09
C LYS A 162 -3.89 -9.21 15.33
N LEU A 163 -3.79 -9.09 14.01
CA LEU A 163 -4.88 -8.61 13.17
C LEU A 163 -6.09 -9.55 13.23
N GLY A 164 -5.88 -10.87 13.24
CA GLY A 164 -6.94 -11.85 13.42
C GLY A 164 -7.67 -11.74 14.76
N GLU A 165 -6.94 -11.44 15.84
CA GLU A 165 -7.55 -11.14 17.15
C GLU A 165 -8.42 -9.87 17.09
N VAL A 166 -7.93 -8.81 16.45
CA VAL A 166 -8.65 -7.55 16.28
C VAL A 166 -9.95 -7.74 15.49
N GLU A 167 -9.91 -8.48 14.38
CA GLU A 167 -11.13 -8.74 13.60
C GLU A 167 -12.12 -9.63 14.36
N SER A 168 -11.64 -10.67 15.05
CA SER A 168 -12.49 -11.57 15.85
C SER A 168 -13.17 -10.86 17.02
N ALA A 169 -12.52 -9.85 17.61
CA ALA A 169 -13.11 -9.04 18.68
C ALA A 169 -14.26 -8.16 18.17
N LYS A 170 -14.20 -7.71 16.91
CA LYS A 170 -15.23 -6.85 16.31
C LYS A 170 -16.51 -7.59 15.94
N GLU A 171 -16.44 -8.87 15.60
CA GLU A 171 -17.63 -9.67 15.28
C GLU A 171 -18.54 -9.91 16.50
N LYS A 172 -18.07 -9.59 17.71
CA LYS A 172 -18.81 -9.79 18.96
C LYS A 172 -19.68 -8.60 19.36
N TYR A 173 -19.64 -7.49 18.61
CA TYR A 173 -20.37 -6.25 18.88
C TYR A 173 -21.13 -5.78 17.64
#